data_AF-A0A2V2ZQG1-F1
#
_entry.id   AF-A0A2V2ZQG1-F1
#
_cell.length_a   1.000
_cell.length_b   1.000
_cell.length_c   1.000
_cell.angle_alpha   90.00
_cell.angle_beta   90.00
_cell.angle_gamma   90.00
#
_symmetry.space_group_name_H-M   'P 1'
#
loop_
_entity.id
_entity.type
_entity.pdbx_description
1 polymer ?
#
loop_
_entity_poly.entity_id
_entity_poly.type
_entity_poly.pdbx_seq_one_letter_code
_entity_poly.pdbx_strand_id
1 'polypeptide(L)' 'MSRLLSIFMIGLGGYFAYQNRYRLINVLFGNALLRRFLVSSVMSFPGIRDRMMSSVFSSGASEGRQ' A
#
# COMPACT_ATOMS: atom_id res chain seq x y z
N MET A 1 22.61 -4.96 23.63
CA MET A 1 21.64 -3.85 23.76
C MET A 1 20.56 -3.89 22.67
N SER A 2 20.88 -4.29 21.44
CA SER A 2 19.94 -4.30 20.30
C SER A 2 18.74 -5.26 20.44
N ARG A 3 18.90 -6.41 21.09
CA ARG A 3 17.82 -7.42 21.23
C ARG A 3 16.69 -6.98 22.17
N LEU A 4 17.03 -6.29 23.26
CA LEU A 4 16.05 -5.69 24.17
C LEU A 4 15.22 -4.63 23.46
N LEU A 5 15.87 -3.84 22.61
CA LEU A 5 15.22 -2.79 21.83
C LEU A 5 14.27 -3.36 20.77
N SER A 6 14.64 -4.48 20.13
CA SER A 6 13.74 -5.21 19.22
C SER A 6 12.52 -5.79 19.94
N ILE A 7 12.70 -6.38 21.13
CA ILE A 7 11.60 -6.93 21.93
C ILE A 7 10.66 -5.80 22.38
N PHE A 8 11.22 -4.67 22.81
CA PHE A 8 10.43 -3.48 23.14
C PHE A 8 9.68 -2.91 21.93
N MET A 9 10.29 -2.86 20.74
CA MET A 9 9.61 -2.40 19.52
C MET A 9 8.45 -3.32 19.13
N ILE A 10 8.62 -4.64 19.25
CA ILE A 10 7.55 -5.60 18.97
C ILE A 10 6.43 -5.47 20.02
N GLY A 11 6.78 -5.34 21.30
CA GLY A 11 5.82 -5.14 22.38
C GLY A 11 5.04 -3.82 22.25
N LEU A 12 5.72 -2.71 21.97
CA LEU A 12 5.11 -1.41 21.72
C LEU A 12 4.25 -1.42 20.45
N GLY A 13 4.73 -2.02 19.37
CA GLY A 13 3.96 -2.17 18.13
C GLY A 13 2.69 -2.99 18.34
N GLY A 14 2.79 -4.11 19.06
CA GLY A 14 1.65 -4.94 19.44
C GLY A 14 0.68 -4.23 20.39
N TYR A 15 1.19 -3.50 21.38
CA TYR A 15 0.36 -2.74 22.32
C TYR A 15 -0.39 -1.60 21.63
N PHE A 16 0.29 -0.86 20.74
CA PHE A 16 -0.33 0.21 19.96
C PHE A 16 -1.38 -0.33 18.99
N ALA A 17 -1.13 -1.51 18.41
CA ALA A 17 -2.09 -2.23 17.59
C ALA A 17 -3.31 -2.70 18.38
N TYR A 18 -3.11 -3.16 19.63
CA TYR A 18 -4.18 -3.59 20.51
C TYR A 18 -5.01 -2.41 21.02
N GLN A 19 -4.38 -1.31 21.41
CA GLN A 19 -5.06 -0.11 21.88
C GLN A 19 -5.87 0.57 20.78
N ASN A 20 -5.39 0.51 19.54
CA ASN A 20 -6.10 0.97 18.36
C ASN A 20 -6.81 -0.18 17.63
N ARG A 21 -7.23 -1.24 18.35
CA ARG A 21 -7.89 -2.44 17.82
C ARG A 21 -8.79 -2.17 16.62
N TYR A 22 -9.69 -1.20 16.74
CA TYR A 22 -10.67 -0.90 15.70
C TYR A 22 -10.13 0.04 14.63
N ARG A 23 -9.27 0.99 14.99
CA ARG A 23 -8.72 1.96 14.03
C ARG A 23 -7.68 1.32 13.12
N LEU A 24 -6.85 0.43 13.66
CA LEU A 24 -5.84 -0.30 12.91
C LEU A 24 -6.47 -1.33 11.98
N ILE A 25 -7.45 -2.10 12.46
CA ILE A 25 -8.20 -3.01 11.60
C ILE A 25 -8.95 -2.21 10.54
N ASN A 26 -9.60 -1.09 10.88
CA ASN A 26 -10.30 -0.28 9.88
C ASN A 26 -9.34 0.45 8.92
N VAL A 27 -8.05 0.57 9.25
CA VAL A 27 -6.99 1.06 8.36
C VAL A 27 -6.45 -0.09 7.49
N LEU A 28 -6.23 -1.27 8.06
CA LEU A 28 -5.71 -2.45 7.37
C LEU A 28 -6.76 -3.06 6.42
N PHE A 29 -8.00 -3.20 6.89
CA PHE A 29 -9.16 -3.72 6.17
C PHE A 29 -10.00 -2.63 5.51
N GLY A 30 -9.87 -1.36 5.92
CA GLY A 30 -10.42 -0.23 5.17
C GLY A 30 -9.56 -0.03 3.94
N ASN A 31 -9.87 -0.83 2.92
CA ASN A 31 -9.28 -1.00 1.60
C ASN A 31 -8.42 0.16 1.04
N ALA A 32 -8.68 1.41 1.40
CA ALA A 32 -7.93 2.59 0.99
C ALA A 32 -6.44 2.57 1.36
N LEU A 33 -6.04 2.16 2.58
CA LEU A 33 -4.62 2.19 2.96
C LEU A 33 -3.85 1.00 2.38
N LEU A 34 -4.44 -0.19 2.40
CA LEU A 34 -3.87 -1.36 1.73
C LEU A 34 -3.76 -1.13 0.22
N ARG A 35 -4.82 -0.60 -0.42
CA ARG A 35 -4.80 -0.20 -1.84
C ARG A 35 -3.74 0.85 -2.10
N ARG A 36 -3.64 1.89 -1.27
CA ARG A 36 -2.61 2.93 -1.44
C ARG A 36 -1.22 2.35 -1.30
N PHE A 37 -0.98 1.45 -0.35
CA PHE A 37 0.31 0.80 -0.16
C PHE A 37 0.68 -0.11 -1.33
N LEU A 38 -0.26 -0.97 -1.77
CA LEU A 38 -0.09 -1.85 -2.91
C LEU A 38 0.08 -1.07 -4.22
N VAL A 39 -0.82 -0.14 -4.53
CA VAL A 39 -0.74 0.70 -5.73
C VAL A 39 0.51 1.56 -5.71
N SER A 40 0.86 2.19 -4.58
CA SER A 40 2.09 2.98 -4.46
C SER A 40 3.34 2.12 -4.61
N SER A 41 3.32 0.88 -4.14
CA SER A 41 4.44 -0.07 -4.31
C SER A 41 4.54 -0.56 -5.74
N VAL A 42 3.42 -0.73 -6.45
CA VAL A 42 3.40 -1.16 -7.85
C VAL A 42 3.76 -0.02 -8.81
N MET A 43 3.27 1.20 -8.55
CA MET A 43 3.54 2.40 -9.35
C MET A 43 4.94 2.99 -9.14
N SER A 44 5.64 2.65 -8.04
CA SER A 44 7.03 3.06 -7.84
C SER A 44 8.01 2.29 -8.73
N PHE A 45 7.59 1.17 -9.33
CA PHE A 45 8.39 0.45 -10.32
C PHE A 45 8.19 1.03 -11.72
N PRO A 46 9.23 1.61 -12.35
CA PRO A 46 9.11 2.24 -13.67
C PRO A 46 8.62 1.24 -14.75
N GLY A 47 9.13 0.01 -14.75
CA GLY A 47 8.73 -1.00 -15.75
C GLY A 47 7.28 -1.48 -15.66
N ILE A 48 6.67 -1.48 -14.47
CA ILE A 48 5.25 -1.85 -14.31
C ILE A 48 4.36 -0.63 -14.59
N ARG A 49 4.80 0.55 -14.12
CA ARG A 49 4.15 1.83 -14.40
C ARG A 49 4.03 2.07 -15.91
N ASP A 50 5.11 1.90 -16.67
CA ASP A 50 5.11 2.14 -18.11
C ASP A 50 4.18 1.18 -18.86
N ARG A 51 4.08 -0.09 -18.44
CA ARG A 51 3.13 -1.05 -19.02
C ARG A 51 1.67 -0.73 -18.69
N MET A 52 1.37 -0.34 -17.44
CA MET A 52 0.03 0.08 -17.06
C MET A 52 -0.38 1.38 -17.76
N MET A 53 0.52 2.36 -17.80
CA MET A 53 0.28 3.62 -18.50
C MET A 53 0.12 3.35 -20.00
N SER A 54 0.98 2.53 -20.62
CA SER A 54 0.80 2.19 -22.03
C SER A 54 -0.53 1.46 -22.26
N SER A 55 -0.96 0.54 -21.39
CA SER A 55 -2.23 -0.18 -21.58
C SER A 55 -3.46 0.72 -21.39
N VAL A 56 -3.44 1.60 -20.39
CA VAL A 56 -4.57 2.50 -20.07
C VAL A 56 -4.66 3.64 -21.08
N PHE A 57 -3.52 4.20 -21.49
CA PHE A 57 -3.49 5.22 -22.54
C PHE A 57 -3.62 4.64 -23.94
N SER A 58 -3.23 3.39 -24.20
CA SER A 58 -3.51 2.73 -25.49
C SER A 58 -4.98 2.42 -25.66
N SER A 59 -5.68 2.00 -24.59
CA SER A 59 -7.12 1.75 -24.64
C SER A 59 -7.94 3.04 -24.66
N GLY A 60 -7.47 4.11 -24.03
CA GLY A 60 -8.15 5.41 -24.01
C GLY A 60 -7.88 6.30 -25.23
N ALA A 61 -6.75 6.13 -25.94
CA ALA A 61 -6.42 6.94 -27.11
C ALA A 61 -7.06 6.43 -28.42
N SER A 62 -7.52 5.16 -28.46
CA SER A 62 -8.15 4.56 -29.64
C SER A 62 -9.66 4.83 -29.75
N GLU A 63 -10.30 5.39 -28.73
CA GLU A 63 -11.76 5.63 -28.71
C GLU A 63 -12.15 7.09 -29.06
N GLY A 64 -11.21 7.84 -29.66
CA GLY A 64 -11.43 9.21 -30.14
C GLY A 64 -11.16 9.42 -31.64
N ARG A 65 -10.86 8.35 -32.39
CA ARG A 65 -10.71 8.38 -33.85
C ARG A 65 -11.16 7.06 -34.47
N GLN A 66 -12.47 6.90 -34.63
CA GLN A 66 -13.13 6.32 -35.81
C GLN A 66 -14.64 6.49 -35.70
#